data_AF-A0AAN7GL29-F1
#
_entry.id   AF-A0AAN7GL29-F1
#
_cell.length_a   1.000
_cell.length_b   1.000
_cell.length_c   1.000
_cell.angle_alpha   90.00
_cell.angle_beta   90.00
_cell.angle_gamma   90.00
#
_symmetry.space_group_name_H-M   'P 1'
#
loop_
_entity.id
_entity.type
_entity.pdbx_description
1 polymer ?
#
loop_
_entity_poly.entity_id
_entity_poly.type
_entity_poly.pdbx_seq_one_letter_code
_entity_poly.pdbx_strand_id
1 'polypeptide(L)'
;MDVVAQLRRGISRQFSTGSIKRTLSRRLTGQTSLDPWPHNLRFSLGRQSSLDPVKRKHQDDVLSVPGNLDSTMQLLFMACTGDARGVEELLNHGVDVNSIDLDGRTALHIAACEGHVEVVELLLSKKANIDAHDRWGSTAVADAKYYGNEEVYNILKSHGAKLPKTRKTPMSVAHPQEVPEYELNPLELHIRKADGIAKGNYQVAKWNGTKVSVKILDKESCAQPDTVNAFKNELELLEKARHPNVVQFVGAVTQNIPMMIVIEYPSKGDLETYQLKGRPSPDKVLRFALDIARGMNYLHAFKPDPIIHCDLKPK
;
A
#
# COMPACT_ATOMS: atom_id res chain seq x y z
N MET A 1 25.43 22.17 44.77
CA MET A 1 24.29 21.80 45.64
C MET A 1 23.42 23.04 45.78
N ASP A 2 22.56 23.26 44.80
CA ASP A 2 22.33 24.63 44.35
C ASP A 2 21.00 25.20 44.83
N VAL A 3 21.13 26.12 45.80
CA VAL A 3 20.65 27.49 45.73
C VAL A 3 19.35 27.73 44.92
N VAL A 4 18.29 28.02 45.68
CA VAL A 4 17.11 28.84 45.30
C VAL A 4 16.08 28.23 44.34
N ALA A 5 14.87 28.02 44.88
CA ALA A 5 13.64 28.02 44.12
C ALA A 5 13.00 29.43 44.11
N GLN A 6 12.56 29.90 42.94
CA GLN A 6 11.64 31.03 42.77
C GLN A 6 10.40 30.50 42.03
N LEU A 7 9.17 30.49 42.58
CA LEU A 7 8.31 31.54 43.15
C LEU A 7 7.26 32.09 42.16
N ARG A 8 6.01 31.62 42.34
CA ARG A 8 4.72 32.36 42.26
C ARG A 8 4.27 32.89 40.87
N ARG A 9 3.07 32.54 40.38
CA ARG A 9 1.67 32.81 40.83
C ARG A 9 1.20 34.26 40.60
N GLY A 10 0.11 34.39 39.84
CA GLY A 10 -0.58 35.65 39.47
C GLY A 10 -0.68 35.77 37.94
N ILE A 11 -1.72 36.34 37.32
CA ILE A 11 -2.96 36.98 37.82
C ILE A 11 -4.17 36.42 37.02
N SER A 12 -5.40 36.67 37.48
CA SER A 12 -6.66 36.19 36.87
C SER A 12 -7.55 37.35 36.43
N ARG A 13 -8.68 37.04 35.73
CA ARG A 13 -9.83 37.94 35.37
C ARG A 13 -9.61 38.81 34.11
N GLN A 14 -10.63 39.20 33.33
CA GLN A 14 -12.06 38.80 33.30
C GLN A 14 -12.71 39.03 31.90
N PHE A 15 -13.99 38.69 31.79
CA PHE A 15 -14.92 38.81 30.63
C PHE A 15 -14.80 40.05 29.73
N SER A 16 -15.25 39.88 28.49
CA SER A 16 -16.18 40.83 27.86
C SER A 16 -17.26 40.07 27.06
N THR A 17 -18.42 40.69 26.84
CA THR A 17 -19.62 40.07 26.24
C THR A 17 -20.33 41.01 25.27
N GLY A 18 -20.97 40.45 24.24
CA GLY A 18 -21.76 41.19 23.25
C GLY A 18 -20.98 41.65 22.01
N SER A 19 -21.63 42.07 20.92
CA SER A 19 -23.09 42.21 20.76
C SER A 19 -23.58 41.91 19.34
N ILE A 20 -24.89 41.66 19.22
CA ILE A 20 -25.64 41.35 18.01
C ILE A 20 -25.81 42.62 17.16
N LYS A 21 -25.66 42.51 15.83
CA LYS A 21 -26.49 43.26 14.87
C LYS A 21 -27.01 42.37 13.75
N ARG A 22 -28.33 42.34 13.61
CA ARG A 22 -29.07 41.78 12.47
C ARG A 22 -29.37 42.92 11.51
N THR A 23 -29.36 42.65 10.21
CA THR A 23 -30.18 43.41 9.25
C THR A 23 -30.64 42.49 8.13
N LEU A 24 -31.95 42.30 8.04
CA LEU A 24 -32.62 41.72 6.89
C LEU A 24 -32.98 42.86 5.92
N SER A 25 -32.86 42.59 4.62
CA SER A 25 -33.56 43.38 3.60
C SER A 25 -34.19 42.43 2.59
N ARG A 26 -35.45 42.70 2.23
CA ARG A 26 -36.22 42.03 1.18
C ARG A 26 -36.71 43.11 0.22
N ARG A 27 -36.79 42.80 -1.08
CA ARG A 27 -37.99 43.10 -1.89
C ARG A 27 -38.04 42.27 -3.18
N LEU A 28 -39.23 42.25 -3.78
CA LEU A 28 -39.68 41.38 -4.87
C LEU A 28 -40.49 42.22 -5.89
N THR A 29 -40.37 41.86 -7.18
CA THR A 29 -41.24 42.13 -8.37
C THR A 29 -40.45 41.55 -9.57
N GLY A 30 -40.95 40.96 -10.67
CA GLY A 30 -42.27 40.64 -11.28
C GLY A 30 -41.98 40.24 -12.76
N GLN A 31 -42.87 39.83 -13.68
CA GLN A 31 -44.27 39.34 -13.72
C GLN A 31 -44.56 38.96 -15.22
N THR A 32 -45.46 38.05 -15.67
CA THR A 32 -46.17 36.85 -15.14
C THR A 32 -46.89 36.16 -16.32
N SER A 33 -46.74 34.85 -16.54
CA SER A 33 -47.52 34.08 -17.56
C SER A 33 -47.50 32.55 -17.29
N LEU A 34 -48.54 31.73 -17.55
CA LEU A 34 -50.01 31.92 -17.57
C LEU A 34 -50.67 30.52 -17.74
N ASP A 35 -51.19 29.92 -16.66
CA ASP A 35 -52.26 28.87 -16.60
C ASP A 35 -52.13 27.53 -17.38
N PRO A 36 -53.00 26.48 -17.16
CA PRO A 36 -54.03 26.30 -16.12
C PRO A 36 -54.04 24.96 -15.33
N TRP A 37 -54.09 25.04 -13.99
CA TRP A 37 -54.91 24.20 -13.05
C TRP A 37 -54.75 22.64 -13.06
N PRO A 38 -55.45 21.85 -12.19
CA PRO A 38 -55.08 21.70 -10.77
C PRO A 38 -55.10 20.26 -10.18
N HIS A 39 -54.33 20.01 -9.09
CA HIS A 39 -54.85 19.53 -7.78
C HIS A 39 -53.77 19.09 -6.76
N ASN A 40 -53.79 19.74 -5.59
CA ASN A 40 -53.58 19.21 -4.23
C ASN A 40 -52.64 17.99 -4.01
N LEU A 41 -51.35 18.24 -3.73
CA LEU A 41 -50.55 17.33 -2.89
C LEU A 41 -50.69 17.71 -1.41
N ARG A 42 -51.49 16.95 -0.65
CA ARG A 42 -51.36 16.86 0.82
C ARG A 42 -50.50 15.65 1.14
N PHE A 43 -49.36 15.86 1.80
CA PHE A 43 -48.57 14.76 2.35
C PHE A 43 -49.23 14.15 3.60
N SER A 44 -49.29 12.83 3.67
CA SER A 44 -49.49 12.09 4.92
C SER A 44 -48.78 10.74 4.90
N LEU A 45 -47.83 10.59 5.82
CA LEU A 45 -47.13 9.39 6.29
C LEU A 45 -47.50 8.01 5.71
N GLY A 46 -46.46 7.30 5.24
CA GLY A 46 -46.14 5.97 5.79
C GLY A 46 -46.39 4.73 4.91
N ARG A 47 -45.39 3.83 4.91
CA ARG A 47 -45.42 2.42 4.44
C ARG A 47 -45.87 2.15 2.99
N GLN A 48 -44.88 1.95 2.12
CA GLN A 48 -44.75 0.77 1.23
C GLN A 48 -43.27 0.70 0.81
N SER A 49 -42.44 -0.15 1.43
CA SER A 49 -42.23 -1.58 1.10
C SER A 49 -41.58 -1.76 -0.28
N SER A 50 -40.25 -1.94 -0.28
CA SER A 50 -39.43 -2.08 -1.47
C SER A 50 -39.75 -3.34 -2.26
N LEU A 51 -40.19 -3.20 -3.52
CA LEU A 51 -40.09 -4.23 -4.56
C LEU A 51 -40.40 -3.61 -5.93
N ASP A 52 -39.36 -3.31 -6.71
CA ASP A 52 -39.50 -2.82 -8.09
C ASP A 52 -38.41 -3.48 -8.97
N PRO A 53 -38.76 -4.39 -9.90
CA PRO A 53 -37.80 -5.28 -10.56
C PRO A 53 -37.14 -4.66 -11.80
N VAL A 54 -36.41 -3.56 -11.61
CA VAL A 54 -35.81 -2.82 -12.73
C VAL A 54 -34.47 -3.44 -13.19
N LYS A 55 -34.54 -4.16 -14.31
CA LYS A 55 -33.46 -4.49 -15.28
C LYS A 55 -32.02 -4.47 -14.73
N ARG A 56 -31.47 -5.67 -14.48
CA ARG A 56 -30.03 -5.89 -14.69
C ARG A 56 -29.71 -5.59 -16.16
N LYS A 57 -28.92 -4.55 -16.42
CA LYS A 57 -28.07 -4.56 -17.62
C LYS A 57 -27.04 -5.67 -17.41
N HIS A 58 -26.75 -6.45 -18.44
CA HIS A 58 -25.42 -7.03 -18.55
C HIS A 58 -24.46 -5.85 -18.73
N GLN A 59 -23.54 -5.72 -17.80
CA GLN A 59 -22.39 -4.86 -17.90
C GLN A 59 -21.26 -5.72 -17.36
N ASP A 60 -20.38 -6.13 -18.25
CA ASP A 60 -19.33 -7.08 -17.91
C ASP A 60 -18.33 -6.36 -17.02
N ASP A 61 -18.18 -6.82 -15.77
CA ASP A 61 -17.45 -6.14 -14.68
C ASP A 61 -15.93 -6.21 -14.89
N VAL A 62 -15.45 -5.59 -15.97
CA VAL A 62 -14.07 -5.12 -16.10
C VAL A 62 -13.86 -4.08 -15.00
N LEU A 63 -12.91 -4.36 -14.09
CA LEU A 63 -12.68 -3.57 -12.89
C LEU A 63 -12.19 -2.15 -13.23
N SER A 64 -13.14 -1.21 -13.33
CA SER A 64 -12.87 0.20 -13.65
C SER A 64 -11.87 0.82 -12.68
N VAL A 65 -10.81 1.43 -13.20
CA VAL A 65 -9.73 2.00 -12.37
C VAL A 65 -10.28 3.07 -11.40
N PRO A 66 -9.88 3.08 -10.12
CA PRO A 66 -10.34 4.10 -9.18
C PRO A 66 -9.86 5.50 -9.60
N GLY A 67 -10.79 6.38 -9.99
CA GLY A 67 -10.52 7.73 -10.52
C GLY A 67 -9.98 8.78 -9.53
N ASN A 68 -9.17 8.34 -8.55
CA ASN A 68 -8.41 9.17 -7.62
C ASN A 68 -7.03 8.54 -7.34
N LEU A 69 -6.49 7.84 -8.34
CA LEU A 69 -5.09 7.38 -8.41
C LEU A 69 -4.24 8.45 -9.10
N ASP A 70 -2.96 8.50 -8.77
CA ASP A 70 -1.99 9.25 -9.58
C ASP A 70 -1.83 8.59 -10.96
N SER A 71 -1.53 9.36 -12.01
CA SER A 71 -1.44 8.85 -13.39
C SER A 71 -0.31 7.83 -13.56
N THR A 72 0.74 7.92 -12.74
CA THR A 72 1.80 6.91 -12.63
C THR A 72 1.21 5.56 -12.18
N MET A 73 0.49 5.56 -11.05
CA MET A 73 -0.18 4.40 -10.47
C MET A 73 -1.30 3.86 -11.38
N GLN A 74 -1.94 4.72 -12.17
CA GLN A 74 -2.93 4.31 -13.17
C GLN A 74 -2.29 3.50 -14.31
N LEU A 75 -1.14 3.95 -14.82
CA LEU A 75 -0.35 3.23 -15.83
C LEU A 75 0.12 1.86 -15.30
N LEU A 76 0.66 1.85 -14.07
CA LEU A 76 1.13 0.65 -13.38
C LEU A 76 -0.02 -0.35 -13.12
N PHE A 77 -1.21 0.13 -12.75
CA PHE A 77 -2.41 -0.71 -12.59
C PHE A 77 -2.89 -1.30 -13.92
N MET A 78 -2.98 -0.50 -14.98
CA MET A 78 -3.41 -0.99 -16.30
C MET A 78 -2.42 -2.00 -16.90
N ALA A 79 -1.12 -1.82 -16.64
CA ALA A 79 -0.09 -2.81 -16.97
C ALA A 79 -0.18 -4.10 -16.15
N CYS A 80 -0.67 -4.05 -14.90
CA CYS A 80 -0.96 -5.23 -14.07
C CYS A 80 -2.20 -5.99 -14.57
N THR A 81 -3.23 -5.29 -15.03
CA THR A 81 -4.46 -5.91 -15.55
C THR A 81 -4.37 -6.39 -17.00
N GLY A 82 -3.27 -6.13 -17.70
CA GLY A 82 -3.11 -6.48 -19.11
C GLY A 82 -3.87 -5.56 -20.08
N ASP A 83 -4.32 -4.38 -19.65
CA ASP A 83 -5.10 -3.46 -20.49
C ASP A 83 -4.19 -2.64 -21.40
N ALA A 84 -3.73 -3.25 -22.48
CA ALA A 84 -2.88 -2.61 -23.48
C ALA A 84 -3.51 -1.34 -24.08
N ARG A 85 -4.85 -1.28 -24.19
CA ARG A 85 -5.56 -0.09 -24.68
C ARG A 85 -5.52 1.05 -23.67
N GLY A 86 -5.81 0.77 -22.40
CA GLY A 86 -5.70 1.73 -21.31
C GLY A 86 -4.28 2.27 -21.14
N VAL A 87 -3.28 1.39 -21.23
CA VAL A 87 -1.85 1.78 -21.27
C VAL A 87 -1.57 2.68 -22.48
N GLU A 88 -2.07 2.37 -23.68
CA GLU A 88 -1.85 3.25 -24.84
C GLU A 88 -2.51 4.62 -24.68
N GLU A 89 -3.75 4.66 -24.20
CA GLU A 89 -4.47 5.90 -23.97
C GLU A 89 -3.72 6.79 -22.96
N LEU A 90 -3.21 6.25 -21.85
CA LEU A 90 -2.41 7.01 -20.88
C LEU A 90 -1.08 7.55 -21.45
N LEU A 91 -0.35 6.73 -22.21
CA LEU A 91 0.91 7.17 -22.83
C LEU A 91 0.67 8.23 -23.91
N ASN A 92 -0.44 8.12 -24.65
CA ASN A 92 -0.87 9.14 -25.62
C ASN A 92 -1.35 10.45 -24.94
N HIS A 93 -1.78 10.41 -23.67
CA HIS A 93 -2.03 11.60 -22.84
C HIS A 93 -0.75 12.19 -22.21
N GLY A 94 0.42 11.61 -22.47
CA GLY A 94 1.72 12.17 -22.04
C GLY A 94 2.23 11.70 -20.68
N VAL A 95 1.70 10.58 -20.14
CA VAL A 95 2.31 9.91 -18.99
C VAL A 95 3.67 9.32 -19.42
N ASP A 96 4.72 9.46 -18.61
CA ASP A 96 6.02 8.86 -18.90
C ASP A 96 5.93 7.33 -18.81
N VAL A 97 6.34 6.65 -19.89
CA VAL A 97 6.45 5.19 -19.99
C VAL A 97 7.39 4.59 -18.95
N ASN A 98 8.33 5.39 -18.43
CA ASN A 98 9.28 5.03 -17.38
C ASN A 98 8.84 5.48 -15.98
N SER A 99 7.57 5.87 -15.79
CA SER A 99 7.00 6.14 -14.47
C SER A 99 7.25 4.96 -13.52
N ILE A 100 7.74 5.25 -12.32
CA ILE A 100 8.08 4.25 -11.28
C ILE A 100 7.11 4.28 -10.10
N ASP A 101 6.95 3.14 -9.45
CA ASP A 101 6.24 3.01 -8.18
C ASP A 101 7.14 3.31 -6.96
N LEU A 102 6.60 3.06 -5.74
CA LEU A 102 7.32 3.22 -4.49
C LEU A 102 8.55 2.30 -4.34
N ASP A 103 8.68 1.26 -5.17
CA ASP A 103 9.76 0.28 -5.19
C ASP A 103 10.69 0.45 -6.41
N GLY A 104 10.47 1.48 -7.25
CA GLY A 104 11.27 1.73 -8.46
C GLY A 104 10.84 0.92 -9.69
N ARG A 105 9.77 0.13 -9.61
CA ARG A 105 9.28 -0.68 -10.74
C ARG A 105 8.56 0.19 -11.76
N THR A 106 8.92 0.02 -13.03
CA THR A 106 8.17 0.60 -14.16
C THR A 106 7.01 -0.30 -14.60
N ALA A 107 6.11 0.23 -15.44
CA ALA A 107 5.06 -0.57 -16.07
C ALA A 107 5.60 -1.81 -16.81
N LEU A 108 6.82 -1.76 -17.34
CA LEU A 108 7.48 -2.88 -18.01
C LEU A 108 7.85 -4.02 -17.04
N HIS A 109 8.24 -3.71 -15.80
CA HIS A 109 8.47 -4.73 -14.76
C HIS A 109 7.17 -5.44 -14.41
N ILE A 110 6.08 -4.68 -14.20
CA ILE A 110 4.77 -5.23 -13.83
C ILE A 110 4.21 -6.12 -14.95
N ALA A 111 4.20 -5.64 -16.20
CA ALA A 111 3.75 -6.44 -17.34
C ALA A 111 4.60 -7.71 -17.54
N ALA A 112 5.89 -7.66 -17.16
CA ALA A 112 6.77 -8.82 -17.18
C ALA A 112 6.57 -9.80 -16.02
N CYS A 113 6.15 -9.34 -14.84
CA CYS A 113 5.76 -10.19 -13.71
C CYS A 113 4.46 -10.97 -14.02
N GLU A 114 3.47 -10.30 -14.62
CA GLU A 114 2.14 -10.87 -14.89
C GLU A 114 2.06 -11.60 -16.25
N GLY A 115 3.04 -11.42 -17.14
CA GLY A 115 3.15 -12.14 -18.43
C GLY A 115 2.41 -11.49 -19.61
N HIS A 116 2.00 -10.23 -19.50
CA HIS A 116 1.15 -9.53 -20.48
C HIS A 116 1.93 -9.12 -21.74
N VAL A 117 2.08 -10.06 -22.68
CA VAL A 117 2.79 -9.89 -23.96
C VAL A 117 2.39 -8.60 -24.71
N GLU A 118 1.09 -8.36 -24.92
CA GLU A 118 0.60 -7.19 -25.66
C GLU A 118 1.02 -5.86 -24.99
N VAL A 119 0.98 -5.81 -23.66
CA VAL A 119 1.42 -4.63 -22.89
C VAL A 119 2.93 -4.44 -23.00
N VAL A 120 3.70 -5.54 -22.95
CA VAL A 120 5.17 -5.48 -23.10
C VAL A 120 5.56 -4.96 -24.48
N GLU A 121 5.02 -5.52 -25.56
CA GLU A 121 5.29 -5.04 -26.93
C GLU A 121 4.90 -3.56 -27.09
N LEU A 122 3.77 -3.15 -26.54
CA LEU A 122 3.31 -1.76 -26.58
C LEU A 122 4.25 -0.82 -25.82
N LEU A 123 4.65 -1.16 -24.60
CA LEU A 123 5.61 -0.38 -23.81
C LEU A 123 6.97 -0.27 -24.51
N LEU A 124 7.45 -1.36 -25.12
CA LEU A 124 8.68 -1.37 -25.93
C LEU A 124 8.55 -0.46 -27.17
N SER A 125 7.41 -0.49 -27.86
CA SER A 125 7.14 0.41 -29.01
C SER A 125 7.15 1.89 -28.62
N LYS A 126 6.67 2.21 -27.40
CA LYS A 126 6.68 3.56 -26.80
C LYS A 126 8.03 3.90 -26.13
N LYS A 127 9.07 3.07 -26.33
CA LYS A 127 10.46 3.23 -25.84
C LYS A 127 10.63 3.16 -24.32
N ALA A 128 9.93 2.23 -23.67
CA ALA A 128 10.25 1.85 -22.28
C ALA A 128 11.72 1.45 -22.13
N ASN A 129 12.35 1.85 -21.03
CA ASN A 129 13.72 1.47 -20.72
C ASN A 129 13.80 -0.02 -20.34
N ILE A 130 14.38 -0.80 -21.25
CA ILE A 130 14.51 -2.27 -21.15
C ILE A 130 15.47 -2.68 -20.02
N ASP A 131 16.56 -1.92 -19.86
CA ASP A 131 17.56 -2.09 -18.80
C ASP A 131 17.24 -1.18 -17.59
N ALA A 132 15.97 -0.82 -17.39
CA ALA A 132 15.52 -0.22 -16.12
C ALA A 132 15.70 -1.23 -14.99
N HIS A 133 16.14 -0.74 -13.82
CA HIS A 133 16.30 -1.53 -12.61
C HIS A 133 15.36 -1.00 -11.52
N ASP A 134 14.71 -1.89 -10.79
CA ASP A 134 13.97 -1.56 -9.57
C ASP A 134 14.91 -1.38 -8.35
N ARG A 135 14.37 -1.01 -7.18
CA ARG A 135 15.14 -0.89 -5.92
C ARG A 135 15.83 -2.20 -5.50
N TRP A 136 15.42 -3.35 -6.03
CA TRP A 136 16.00 -4.65 -5.71
C TRP A 136 17.01 -5.12 -6.76
N GLY A 137 17.36 -4.27 -7.73
CA GLY A 137 18.28 -4.61 -8.82
C GLY A 137 17.73 -5.67 -9.77
N SER A 138 16.42 -5.93 -9.74
CA SER A 138 15.76 -6.73 -10.78
C SER A 138 15.56 -5.87 -12.02
N THR A 139 15.38 -6.53 -13.15
CA THR A 139 14.97 -5.92 -14.42
C THR A 139 13.79 -6.71 -14.97
N ALA A 140 12.99 -6.12 -15.85
CA ALA A 140 11.83 -6.81 -16.45
C ALA A 140 12.18 -8.19 -17.04
N VAL A 141 13.39 -8.40 -17.58
CA VAL A 141 13.83 -9.72 -18.10
C VAL A 141 14.20 -10.72 -17.01
N ALA A 142 14.65 -10.24 -15.84
CA ALA A 142 14.88 -11.07 -14.67
C ALA A 142 13.56 -11.47 -13.99
N ASP A 143 12.56 -10.58 -14.00
CA ASP A 143 11.23 -10.83 -13.46
C ASP A 143 10.45 -11.82 -14.33
N ALA A 144 10.35 -11.59 -15.65
CA ALA A 144 9.70 -12.54 -16.57
C ALA A 144 10.27 -13.95 -16.43
N LYS A 145 11.59 -14.08 -16.28
CA LYS A 145 12.25 -15.38 -16.06
C LYS A 145 11.95 -15.97 -14.68
N TYR A 146 11.80 -15.16 -13.65
CA TYR A 146 11.54 -15.63 -12.27
C TYR A 146 10.09 -16.10 -12.09
N TYR A 147 9.12 -15.40 -12.70
CA TYR A 147 7.70 -15.77 -12.67
C TYR A 147 7.30 -16.84 -13.70
N GLY A 148 8.21 -17.20 -14.62
CA GLY A 148 8.01 -18.28 -15.60
C GLY A 148 7.39 -17.84 -16.93
N ASN A 149 7.33 -16.54 -17.19
CA ASN A 149 6.74 -15.94 -18.39
C ASN A 149 7.71 -16.02 -19.57
N GLU A 150 7.92 -17.24 -20.09
CA GLU A 150 8.95 -17.52 -21.11
C GLU A 150 8.76 -16.71 -22.41
N GLU A 151 7.52 -16.45 -22.84
CA GLU A 151 7.22 -15.65 -24.03
C GLU A 151 7.71 -14.21 -23.87
N VAL A 152 7.32 -13.53 -22.80
CA VAL A 152 7.79 -12.17 -22.47
C VAL A 152 9.30 -12.12 -22.29
N TYR A 153 9.88 -13.11 -21.61
CA TYR A 153 11.34 -13.23 -21.45
C TYR A 153 12.05 -13.32 -22.81
N ASN A 154 11.52 -14.11 -23.76
CA ASN A 154 12.06 -14.23 -25.10
C ASN A 154 11.89 -12.95 -25.92
N ILE A 155 10.76 -12.25 -25.82
CA ILE A 155 10.50 -10.95 -26.46
C ILE A 155 11.52 -9.91 -25.98
N LEU A 156 11.60 -9.66 -24.66
CA LEU A 156 12.54 -8.71 -24.06
C LEU A 156 13.99 -9.02 -24.44
N LYS A 157 14.38 -10.30 -24.41
CA LYS A 157 15.72 -10.77 -24.81
C LYS A 157 15.99 -10.56 -26.30
N SER A 158 14.99 -10.69 -27.17
CA SER A 158 15.13 -10.39 -28.61
C SER A 158 15.34 -8.91 -28.87
N HIS A 159 14.71 -8.03 -28.08
CA HIS A 159 14.98 -6.59 -28.01
C HIS A 159 16.29 -6.22 -27.30
N GLY A 160 17.14 -7.19 -26.94
CA GLY A 160 18.50 -6.97 -26.43
C GLY A 160 18.64 -6.90 -24.91
N ALA A 161 17.56 -7.13 -24.15
CA ALA A 161 17.58 -7.16 -22.69
C ALA A 161 18.61 -8.17 -22.14
N LYS A 162 19.37 -7.77 -21.13
CA LYS A 162 20.39 -8.62 -20.51
C LYS A 162 19.93 -9.09 -19.13
N LEU A 163 19.98 -10.40 -18.90
CA LEU A 163 19.89 -10.94 -17.54
C LEU A 163 21.08 -10.39 -16.72
N PRO A 164 20.84 -9.81 -15.53
CA PRO A 164 21.92 -9.46 -14.62
C PRO A 164 22.68 -10.73 -14.21
N LYS A 165 24.02 -10.72 -14.37
CA LYS A 165 24.90 -11.88 -14.11
C LYS A 165 24.84 -12.37 -12.66
N THR A 166 24.38 -11.51 -11.75
CA THR A 166 24.10 -11.80 -10.35
C THR A 166 22.79 -11.12 -10.00
N ARG A 167 21.84 -11.85 -9.37
CA ARG A 167 20.88 -11.20 -8.45
C ARG A 167 21.66 -10.77 -7.21
N LYS A 168 22.48 -9.73 -7.36
CA LYS A 168 22.82 -8.85 -6.24
C LYS A 168 21.58 -8.01 -6.03
N THR A 169 20.70 -8.46 -5.14
CA THR A 169 19.87 -7.49 -4.42
C THR A 169 20.85 -6.48 -3.79
N PRO A 170 20.58 -5.16 -3.83
CA PRO A 170 21.38 -4.18 -3.09
C PRO A 170 21.36 -4.37 -1.56
N MET A 171 20.57 -5.35 -1.12
CA MET A 171 20.43 -5.85 0.25
C MET A 171 21.47 -6.94 0.60
N SER A 172 22.09 -7.58 -0.40
CA SER A 172 23.14 -8.60 -0.21
C SER A 172 24.51 -7.97 0.08
N VAL A 173 24.73 -7.60 1.34
CA VAL A 173 26.01 -7.21 1.93
C VAL A 173 27.05 -8.32 1.74
N ALA A 174 28.15 -8.01 1.04
CA ALA A 174 29.27 -8.92 0.83
C ALA A 174 30.36 -8.76 1.93
N HIS A 175 30.48 -7.57 2.50
CA HIS A 175 31.43 -7.26 3.56
C HIS A 175 30.68 -6.67 4.79
N PRO A 176 30.89 -7.14 6.04
CA PRO A 176 30.17 -6.66 7.23
C PRO A 176 30.28 -5.16 7.61
N GLN A 177 30.88 -4.33 6.76
CA GLN A 177 30.94 -2.87 6.86
C GLN A 177 30.12 -2.14 5.77
N GLU A 178 29.62 -2.87 4.76
CA GLU A 178 28.68 -2.32 3.78
C GLU A 178 27.30 -2.15 4.45
N VAL A 179 26.63 -1.05 4.12
CA VAL A 179 25.26 -0.76 4.56
C VAL A 179 24.31 -1.36 3.53
N PRO A 180 23.42 -2.32 3.89
CA PRO A 180 22.42 -2.84 2.96
C PRO A 180 21.40 -1.75 2.62
N GLU A 181 20.85 -1.73 1.40
CA GLU A 181 19.83 -0.72 1.05
C GLU A 181 18.51 -0.83 1.84
N TYR A 182 18.29 -1.91 2.59
CA TYR A 182 17.18 -1.99 3.55
C TYR A 182 17.46 -1.27 4.88
N GLU A 183 18.70 -0.89 5.19
CA GLU A 183 19.08 -0.29 6.48
C GLU A 183 18.57 1.16 6.54
N LEU A 184 17.45 1.34 7.24
CA LEU A 184 16.81 2.63 7.41
C LEU A 184 17.57 3.48 8.43
N ASN A 185 17.68 4.78 8.14
CA ASN A 185 18.18 5.74 9.11
C ASN A 185 17.19 5.83 10.30
N PRO A 186 17.57 5.48 11.54
CA PRO A 186 16.65 5.48 12.68
C PRO A 186 16.14 6.88 13.05
N LEU A 187 16.79 7.95 12.57
CA LEU A 187 16.33 9.33 12.77
C LEU A 187 15.07 9.68 11.94
N GLU A 188 14.76 8.90 10.89
CA GLU A 188 13.55 9.08 10.09
C GLU A 188 12.33 8.38 10.72
N LEU A 189 12.55 7.43 11.62
CA LEU A 189 11.53 6.58 12.25
C LEU A 189 10.89 7.24 13.48
N HIS A 190 9.80 7.96 13.23
CA HIS A 190 9.02 8.66 14.25
C HIS A 190 8.03 7.69 14.93
N ILE A 191 8.53 6.91 15.89
CA ILE A 191 7.74 5.98 16.71
C ILE A 191 6.81 6.75 17.65
N ARG A 192 5.51 6.44 17.63
CA ARG A 192 4.55 7.00 18.59
C ARG A 192 4.67 6.26 19.93
N LYS A 193 5.26 6.91 20.93
CA LYS A 193 5.23 6.43 22.33
C LYS A 193 3.79 6.45 22.86
N ALA A 194 3.10 5.33 22.73
CA ALA A 194 1.83 5.03 23.40
C ALA A 194 2.04 3.79 24.28
N ASP A 195 2.06 4.02 25.59
CA ASP A 195 1.83 3.05 26.67
C ASP A 195 2.46 1.66 26.55
N GLY A 196 3.78 1.62 26.80
CA GLY A 196 4.52 0.39 27.11
C GLY A 196 5.24 -0.25 25.92
N ILE A 197 6.47 -0.72 26.16
CA ILE A 197 7.21 -1.52 25.18
C ILE A 197 6.64 -2.94 25.22
N ALA A 198 5.63 -3.21 24.40
CA ALA A 198 5.13 -4.56 24.16
C ALA A 198 6.21 -5.38 23.43
N LYS A 199 7.09 -6.04 24.19
CA LYS A 199 8.24 -6.80 23.66
C LYS A 199 7.75 -7.82 22.63
N GLY A 200 8.31 -7.75 21.42
CA GLY A 200 8.00 -8.68 20.31
C GLY A 200 6.84 -8.29 19.38
N ASN A 201 6.05 -7.25 19.68
CA ASN A 201 4.94 -6.84 18.81
C ASN A 201 5.30 -5.65 17.89
N TYR A 202 4.67 -5.59 16.71
CA TYR A 202 4.75 -4.46 15.79
C TYR A 202 3.98 -3.24 16.34
N GLN A 203 4.61 -2.06 16.29
CA GLN A 203 4.08 -0.78 16.78
C GLN A 203 3.93 0.22 15.64
N VAL A 204 2.94 1.13 15.72
CA VAL A 204 2.67 2.10 14.65
C VAL A 204 3.62 3.30 14.73
N ALA A 205 4.51 3.41 13.75
CA ALA A 205 5.40 4.56 13.58
C ALA A 205 5.06 5.35 12.31
N LYS A 206 5.84 6.42 12.07
CA LYS A 206 5.95 7.03 10.74
C LYS A 206 7.38 6.94 10.23
N TRP A 207 7.53 6.65 8.95
CA TRP A 207 8.78 6.81 8.20
C TRP A 207 8.53 7.78 7.05
N ASN A 208 9.29 8.86 6.97
CA ASN A 208 9.17 9.92 5.95
C ASN A 208 7.71 10.39 5.68
N GLY A 209 6.92 10.47 6.77
CA GLY A 209 5.50 10.87 6.74
C GLY A 209 4.50 9.72 6.63
N THR A 210 4.85 8.67 5.89
CA THR A 210 4.09 7.43 5.68
C THR A 210 3.94 6.64 6.98
N LYS A 211 2.80 5.97 7.18
CA LYS A 211 2.61 5.06 8.33
C LYS A 211 3.28 3.72 8.04
N VAL A 212 4.02 3.20 9.02
CA VAL A 212 4.68 1.89 8.97
C VAL A 212 4.46 1.15 10.28
N SER A 213 4.51 -0.19 10.23
CA SER A 213 4.52 -1.04 11.42
C SER A 213 5.97 -1.43 11.74
N VAL A 214 6.40 -1.25 12.99
CA VAL A 214 7.80 -1.40 13.43
C VAL A 214 7.89 -2.36 14.61
N LYS A 215 8.60 -3.48 14.43
CA LYS A 215 8.98 -4.38 15.53
C LYS A 215 10.34 -3.95 16.06
N ILE A 216 10.44 -3.74 17.37
CA ILE A 216 11.64 -3.20 18.02
C ILE A 216 12.25 -4.27 18.92
N LEU A 217 13.55 -4.54 18.75
CA LEU A 217 14.35 -5.41 19.61
C LEU A 217 15.22 -4.54 20.53
N ASP A 218 14.90 -4.52 21.81
CA ASP A 218 15.56 -3.65 22.80
C ASP A 218 16.97 -4.13 23.18
N LYS A 219 17.76 -3.22 23.77
CA LYS A 219 19.16 -3.49 24.15
C LYS A 219 19.32 -4.67 25.12
N GLU A 220 18.31 -4.96 25.93
CA GLU A 220 18.30 -6.10 26.85
C GLU A 220 18.16 -7.42 26.08
N SER A 221 17.24 -7.46 25.11
CA SER A 221 17.03 -8.61 24.24
C SER A 221 18.20 -8.82 23.28
N CYS A 222 18.84 -7.75 22.78
CA CYS A 222 20.06 -7.83 21.99
C CYS A 222 21.24 -8.55 22.69
N ALA A 223 21.19 -8.73 24.01
CA ALA A 223 22.18 -9.53 24.75
C ALA A 223 21.90 -11.06 24.72
N GLN A 224 20.70 -11.48 24.29
CA GLN A 224 20.29 -12.89 24.22
C GLN A 224 20.40 -13.41 22.78
N PRO A 225 21.34 -14.32 22.48
CA PRO A 225 21.66 -14.72 21.11
C PRO A 225 20.46 -15.34 20.39
N ASP A 226 19.65 -16.13 21.08
CA ASP A 226 18.47 -16.79 20.49
C ASP A 226 17.42 -15.78 20.00
N THR A 227 17.26 -14.64 20.70
CA THR A 227 16.31 -13.60 20.27
C THR A 227 16.84 -12.79 19.08
N VAL A 228 18.16 -12.56 19.03
CA VAL A 228 18.85 -11.94 17.88
C VAL A 228 18.79 -12.87 16.66
N ASN A 229 18.96 -14.17 16.86
CA ASN A 229 18.83 -15.17 15.81
C ASN A 229 17.38 -15.26 15.29
N ALA A 230 16.38 -15.31 16.19
CA ALA A 230 14.97 -15.28 15.79
C ALA A 230 14.61 -14.01 14.98
N PHE A 231 15.09 -12.84 15.42
CA PHE A 231 14.93 -11.57 14.70
C PHE A 231 15.60 -11.58 13.32
N LYS A 232 16.81 -12.14 13.20
CA LYS A 232 17.51 -12.30 11.91
C LYS A 232 16.79 -13.27 10.97
N ASN A 233 16.28 -14.38 11.49
CA ASN A 233 15.51 -15.35 10.71
C ASN A 233 14.20 -14.72 10.19
N GLU A 234 13.51 -13.92 11.00
CA GLU A 234 12.31 -13.16 10.58
C GLU A 234 12.65 -12.13 9.50
N LEU A 235 13.75 -11.39 9.66
CA LEU A 235 14.25 -10.45 8.65
C LEU A 235 14.59 -11.14 7.33
N GLU A 236 15.28 -12.29 7.37
CA GLU A 236 15.64 -13.07 6.19
C GLU A 236 14.41 -13.63 5.44
N LEU A 237 13.35 -13.99 6.17
CA LEU A 237 12.07 -14.41 5.58
C LEU A 237 11.32 -13.23 4.94
N LEU A 238 11.33 -12.06 5.59
CA LEU A 238 10.71 -10.82 5.11
C LEU A 238 11.45 -10.21 3.90
N GLU A 239 12.77 -10.39 3.81
CA GLU A 239 13.56 -10.07 2.61
C GLU A 239 13.09 -10.90 1.40
N LYS A 240 12.91 -12.21 1.60
CA LYS A 240 12.57 -13.18 0.56
C LYS A 240 11.11 -13.13 0.11
N ALA A 241 10.16 -12.91 1.03
CA ALA A 241 8.73 -13.03 0.74
C ALA A 241 8.14 -11.73 0.16
N ARG A 242 7.97 -11.68 -1.17
CA ARG A 242 7.50 -10.51 -1.93
C ARG A 242 6.26 -10.85 -2.77
N HIS A 243 5.07 -10.54 -2.26
CA HIS A 243 3.79 -10.87 -2.91
C HIS A 243 2.66 -9.96 -2.40
N PRO A 244 1.69 -9.49 -3.22
CA PRO A 244 0.64 -8.54 -2.80
C PRO A 244 -0.36 -9.08 -1.76
N ASN A 245 -0.34 -10.38 -1.46
CA ASN A 245 -1.08 -10.99 -0.34
C ASN A 245 -0.18 -11.41 0.84
N VAL A 246 1.06 -10.92 0.90
CA VAL A 246 1.98 -11.07 2.03
C VAL A 246 2.42 -9.66 2.46
N VAL A 247 2.54 -9.42 3.77
CA VAL A 247 2.81 -8.08 4.30
C VAL A 247 4.16 -7.56 3.80
N GLN A 248 4.16 -6.42 3.10
CA GLN A 248 5.35 -5.89 2.43
C GLN A 248 6.42 -5.40 3.42
N PHE A 249 7.62 -5.98 3.31
CA PHE A 249 8.82 -5.52 4.01
C PHE A 249 9.35 -4.21 3.42
N VAL A 250 9.54 -3.20 4.28
CA VAL A 250 9.97 -1.84 3.91
C VAL A 250 11.46 -1.63 4.17
N GLY A 251 11.98 -2.11 5.30
CA GLY A 251 13.38 -2.00 5.67
C GLY A 251 13.63 -2.42 7.12
N ALA A 252 14.88 -2.35 7.58
CA ALA A 252 15.28 -2.73 8.93
C ALA A 252 16.27 -1.73 9.53
N VAL A 253 16.57 -1.90 10.81
CA VAL A 253 17.69 -1.27 11.49
C VAL A 253 18.44 -2.39 12.19
N THR A 254 19.64 -2.70 11.70
CA THR A 254 20.46 -3.85 12.12
C THR A 254 21.82 -3.42 12.68
N GLN A 255 22.34 -2.27 12.25
CA GLN A 255 23.63 -1.74 12.68
C GLN A 255 23.52 -0.91 13.97
N ASN A 256 22.34 -0.37 14.26
CA ASN A 256 22.07 0.45 15.46
C ASN A 256 21.21 -0.29 16.48
N ILE A 257 21.36 0.08 17.76
CA ILE A 257 20.55 -0.43 18.89
C ILE A 257 19.59 0.68 19.36
N PRO A 258 18.28 0.42 19.55
CA PRO A 258 17.60 -0.86 19.34
C PRO A 258 17.47 -1.24 17.86
N MET A 259 17.60 -2.54 17.57
CA MET A 259 17.36 -3.04 16.21
C MET A 259 15.86 -3.00 15.89
N MET A 260 15.50 -2.86 14.62
CA MET A 260 14.12 -2.73 14.16
C MET A 260 13.84 -3.51 12.88
N ILE A 261 12.63 -4.03 12.73
CA ILE A 261 12.07 -4.49 11.44
C ILE A 261 10.90 -3.58 11.10
N VAL A 262 10.88 -3.05 9.88
CA VAL A 262 9.86 -2.13 9.37
C VAL A 262 9.14 -2.76 8.19
N ILE A 263 7.81 -2.84 8.33
CA ILE A 263 6.87 -3.38 7.34
C ILE A 263 5.80 -2.33 7.04
N GLU A 264 5.02 -2.54 5.99
CA GLU A 264 3.86 -1.70 5.70
C GLU A 264 2.87 -1.64 6.89
N TYR A 265 2.08 -0.58 6.97
CA TYR A 265 1.03 -0.47 7.98
C TYR A 265 -0.32 -0.97 7.43
N PRO A 266 -0.87 -2.11 7.90
CA PRO A 266 -2.15 -2.63 7.43
C PRO A 266 -3.30 -1.73 7.88
N SER A 267 -3.64 -0.74 7.05
CA SER A 267 -4.64 0.31 7.34
C SER A 267 -6.05 -0.20 7.68
N LYS A 268 -6.34 -1.46 7.33
CA LYS A 268 -7.62 -2.14 7.59
C LYS A 268 -7.70 -2.79 8.98
N GLY A 269 -6.56 -2.95 9.68
CA GLY A 269 -6.46 -3.70 10.94
C GLY A 269 -6.63 -5.21 10.78
N ASP A 270 -6.33 -5.92 11.85
CA ASP A 270 -6.14 -7.38 11.88
C ASP A 270 -7.49 -8.13 11.84
N LEU A 271 -7.48 -9.41 11.47
CA LEU A 271 -8.71 -10.18 11.23
C LEU A 271 -9.53 -10.39 12.51
N GLU A 272 -8.89 -10.50 13.67
CA GLU A 272 -9.51 -10.49 15.01
C GLU A 272 -10.33 -9.20 15.22
N THR A 273 -9.86 -8.06 14.72
CA THR A 273 -10.61 -6.79 14.82
C THR A 273 -11.89 -6.78 13.98
N TYR A 274 -12.01 -7.63 12.95
CA TYR A 274 -13.26 -7.81 12.21
C TYR A 274 -14.22 -8.74 12.95
N GLN A 275 -13.71 -9.82 13.56
CA GLN A 275 -14.53 -10.73 14.38
C GLN A 275 -15.19 -9.99 15.55
N LEU A 276 -14.45 -9.11 16.22
CA LEU A 276 -14.94 -8.26 17.32
C LEU A 276 -15.99 -7.20 16.88
N LYS A 277 -16.00 -6.80 15.61
CA LYS A 277 -16.97 -5.82 15.05
C LYS A 277 -18.26 -6.48 14.52
N GLY A 278 -18.39 -7.81 14.66
CA GLY A 278 -19.51 -8.60 14.15
C GLY A 278 -19.20 -9.27 12.80
N ARG A 279 -20.01 -10.28 12.43
CA ARG A 279 -19.74 -11.11 11.24
C ARG A 279 -19.67 -10.25 9.96
N PRO A 280 -18.55 -10.28 9.21
CA PRO A 280 -18.47 -9.61 7.90
C PRO A 280 -19.39 -10.29 6.88
N SER A 281 -19.71 -9.58 5.79
CA SER A 281 -20.56 -10.13 4.72
C SER A 281 -19.89 -11.33 4.01
N PRO A 282 -20.67 -12.28 3.45
CA PRO A 282 -20.12 -13.47 2.79
C PRO A 282 -19.06 -13.14 1.72
N ASP A 283 -19.27 -12.07 0.95
CA ASP A 283 -18.35 -11.63 -0.11
C ASP A 283 -16.99 -11.17 0.46
N LYS A 284 -16.99 -10.58 1.66
CA LYS A 284 -15.75 -10.19 2.36
C LYS A 284 -15.04 -11.41 2.93
N VAL A 285 -15.79 -12.39 3.46
CA VAL A 285 -15.22 -13.67 3.93
C VAL A 285 -14.56 -14.41 2.77
N LEU A 286 -15.23 -14.51 1.63
CA LEU A 286 -14.68 -15.16 0.42
C LEU A 286 -13.44 -14.43 -0.10
N ARG A 287 -13.45 -13.10 -0.18
CA ARG A 287 -12.26 -12.30 -0.58
C ARG A 287 -11.08 -12.53 0.36
N PHE A 288 -11.29 -12.40 1.68
CA PHE A 288 -10.22 -12.64 2.66
C PHE A 288 -9.70 -14.08 2.60
N ALA A 289 -10.55 -15.09 2.40
CA ALA A 289 -10.12 -16.47 2.24
C ALA A 289 -9.28 -16.69 0.98
N LEU A 290 -9.65 -16.08 -0.15
CA LEU A 290 -8.89 -16.14 -1.41
C LEU A 290 -7.54 -15.41 -1.30
N ASP A 291 -7.52 -14.23 -0.67
CA ASP A 291 -6.30 -13.46 -0.46
C ASP A 291 -5.31 -14.21 0.45
N ILE A 292 -5.79 -14.78 1.58
CA ILE A 292 -4.96 -15.63 2.46
C ILE A 292 -4.47 -16.88 1.71
N ALA A 293 -5.34 -17.54 0.92
CA ALA A 293 -4.95 -18.72 0.15
C ALA A 293 -3.88 -18.41 -0.90
N ARG A 294 -3.95 -17.26 -1.58
CA ARG A 294 -2.92 -16.78 -2.51
C ARG A 294 -1.59 -16.52 -1.80
N GLY A 295 -1.61 -15.79 -0.68
CA GLY A 295 -0.41 -15.54 0.14
C GLY A 295 0.25 -16.83 0.61
N MET A 296 -0.51 -17.76 1.18
CA MET A 296 0.01 -19.07 1.62
C MET A 296 0.52 -19.92 0.45
N ASN A 297 -0.15 -19.90 -0.71
CA ASN A 297 0.30 -20.63 -1.90
C ASN A 297 1.63 -20.07 -2.42
N TYR A 298 1.80 -18.74 -2.45
CA TYR A 298 3.08 -18.09 -2.79
C TYR A 298 4.21 -18.54 -1.85
N LEU A 299 3.98 -18.51 -0.53
CA LEU A 299 4.98 -18.92 0.46
C LEU A 299 5.38 -20.41 0.28
N HIS A 300 4.40 -21.29 0.05
CA HIS A 300 4.65 -22.73 -0.17
C HIS A 300 5.25 -23.03 -1.56
N ALA A 301 5.04 -22.18 -2.56
CA ALA A 301 5.62 -22.33 -3.90
C ALA A 301 7.09 -21.91 -3.97
N PHE A 302 7.59 -21.16 -2.98
CA PHE A 302 8.96 -20.64 -2.93
C PHE A 302 10.03 -21.74 -3.14
N LYS A 303 11.18 -21.33 -3.71
CA LYS A 303 12.32 -22.19 -4.05
C LYS A 303 13.66 -21.54 -3.66
N PRO A 304 14.68 -22.33 -3.24
CA PRO A 304 14.74 -23.80 -3.24
C PRO A 304 13.78 -24.46 -2.24
N ASP A 305 13.65 -23.91 -1.04
CA ASP A 305 12.83 -24.44 0.04
C ASP A 305 11.52 -23.64 0.23
N PRO A 306 10.39 -24.28 0.57
CA PRO A 306 9.13 -23.59 0.80
C PRO A 306 9.14 -22.83 2.13
N ILE A 307 8.55 -21.63 2.16
CA ILE A 307 8.39 -20.84 3.38
C ILE A 307 7.15 -21.33 4.13
N ILE A 308 7.34 -21.92 5.31
CA ILE A 308 6.26 -22.42 6.15
C ILE A 308 5.97 -21.41 7.26
N HIS A 309 4.75 -20.87 7.31
CA HIS A 309 4.38 -19.80 8.25
C HIS A 309 4.35 -20.24 9.73
N CYS A 310 4.05 -21.52 10.01
CA CYS A 310 4.03 -22.16 11.34
C CYS A 310 3.08 -21.57 12.43
N ASP A 311 2.55 -20.36 12.26
CA ASP A 311 1.81 -19.60 13.27
C ASP A 311 0.62 -18.82 12.64
N LEU A 312 -0.09 -19.46 11.71
CA LEU A 312 -1.20 -18.86 10.97
C LEU A 312 -2.45 -18.70 11.87
N LYS A 313 -2.76 -17.46 12.23
CA LYS A 313 -3.83 -17.07 13.16
C LYS A 313 -4.46 -15.73 12.75
N PRO A 314 -5.63 -15.33 13.29
CA PRO A 314 -6.30 -14.09 12.87
C PRO A 314 -5.71 -12.80 13.49
N LYS A 315 -4.46 -12.81 13.97
CA LYS A 315 -3.77 -11.71 14.66
C LYS A 315 -2.64 -11.17 13.81
#